data_AF-A0A2K3K4R0-F1
#
_entry.id   AF-A0A2K3K4R0-F1
#
_cell.length_a   1.000
_cell.length_b   1.000
_cell.length_c   1.000
_cell.angle_alpha   90.00
_cell.angle_beta   90.00
_cell.angle_gamma   90.00
#
_symmetry.space_group_name_H-M   'P 1'
#
loop_
_entity.id
_entity.type
_entity.pdbx_description
1 polymer ?
#
loop_
_entity_poly.entity_id
_entity_poly.type
_entity_poly.pdbx_seq_one_letter_code
_entity_poly.pdbx_strand_id
1 'polypeptide(L)' 'MLENLYKQGIKTPSAEEIQQITARLRVYGHIEGKNVFYWFQNHKARQRQKQKQDNMAYFNRLLHRPHPIYPSPPIYPN' A
#
# COMPACT_ATOMS: atom_id res chain seq x y z
N MET A 1 -3.97 16.08 -8.23
CA MET A 1 -5.35 15.97 -8.78
C MET A 1 -5.95 14.58 -8.59
N LEU A 2 -5.36 13.53 -9.18
CA LEU A 2 -5.86 12.15 -9.06
C LEU A 2 -5.99 11.67 -7.60
N GLU A 3 -5.03 12.05 -6.75
CA GLU A 3 -5.07 11.70 -5.32
C GLU A 3 -6.22 12.35 -4.55
N ASN A 4 -6.62 13.58 -4.91
CA ASN A 4 -7.79 14.22 -4.29
C ASN A 4 -9.09 13.54 -4.72
N LEU A 5 -9.22 13.16 -5.99
CA LEU A 5 -10.38 12.40 -6.48
C LEU A 5 -10.52 11.05 -5.76
N TYR A 6 -9.39 10.37 -5.54
CA TYR A 6 -9.37 9.12 -4.78
C TYR A 6 -9.77 9.34 -3.30
N LYS A 7 -9.27 10.40 -2.66
CA LYS A 7 -9.64 10.78 -1.28
C LYS A 7 -11.10 11.18 -1.14
N GLN A 8 -11.70 11.76 -2.20
CA GLN A 8 -13.12 12.09 -2.27
C GLN A 8 -14.03 10.88 -2.48
N GLY A 9 -13.47 9.68 -2.64
CA GLY A 9 -14.24 8.42 -2.68
C GLY A 9 -14.29 7.75 -4.05
N ILE A 10 -13.74 8.37 -5.11
CA ILE A 10 -13.65 7.75 -6.44
C ILE A 10 -12.53 6.70 -6.42
N LYS A 11 -12.87 5.48 -6.01
CA LYS A 11 -11.90 4.35 -5.93
C LYS A 11 -11.89 3.49 -7.19
N THR A 12 -13.00 3.47 -7.91
CA THR A 12 -13.22 2.71 -9.15
C THR A 12 -13.94 3.61 -10.14
N PRO A 13 -13.22 4.54 -10.79
CA PRO A 13 -13.82 5.38 -11.82
C PRO A 13 -14.29 4.52 -13.00
N SER A 14 -15.46 4.84 -13.51
CA SER A 14 -16.01 4.30 -14.76
C SER A 14 -15.20 4.75 -15.98
N ALA A 15 -15.44 4.13 -17.14
CA ALA A 15 -14.76 4.49 -18.38
C ALA A 15 -14.97 5.97 -18.76
N GLU A 16 -16.17 6.50 -18.52
CA GLU A 16 -16.51 7.90 -18.77
C GLU A 16 -15.76 8.84 -17.82
N GLU A 17 -15.70 8.51 -16.53
CA GLU A 17 -14.92 9.30 -15.55
C GLU A 17 -13.42 9.27 -15.89
N ILE A 18 -12.90 8.13 -16.33
CA ILE A 18 -11.50 8.03 -16.81
C ILE A 18 -11.28 8.98 -17.98
N GLN A 19 -12.21 9.05 -18.94
CA GLN A 19 -12.10 9.99 -20.07
C GLN A 19 -12.19 11.45 -19.61
N GLN A 20 -13.11 11.80 -18.71
CA GLN A 20 -13.22 13.16 -18.17
C GLN A 20 -11.96 13.59 -17.41
N ILE A 21 -11.42 12.70 -16.58
CA ILE A 21 -10.18 12.94 -15.83
C ILE A 21 -9.01 13.09 -16.81
N THR A 22 -8.92 12.23 -17.83
CA THR A 22 -7.90 12.32 -18.88
C THR A 22 -7.98 13.65 -19.61
N ALA A 23 -9.18 14.08 -20.00
CA ALA A 23 -9.40 15.37 -20.66
C ALA A 23 -8.94 16.55 -19.79
N ARG A 24 -9.23 16.52 -18.48
CA ARG A 24 -8.74 17.54 -17.53
C ARG A 24 -7.22 17.50 -17.34
N LEU A 25 -6.61 16.32 -17.43
CA LEU A 25 -5.16 16.17 -17.30
C LEU A 25 -4.38 16.55 -18.55
N ARG A 26 -5.04 16.64 -19.72
CA ARG A 26 -4.39 17.08 -20.97
C ARG A 26 -3.75 18.46 -20.89
N VAL A 27 -4.17 19.32 -19.94
CA VAL A 27 -3.55 20.63 -19.71
C VAL A 27 -2.08 20.51 -19.26
N TYR A 28 -1.70 19.38 -18.67
CA TYR A 28 -0.34 19.11 -18.19
C TYR A 28 0.50 18.31 -19.19
N GLY A 29 -0.04 17.99 -20.37
CA GLY A 29 0.64 17.20 -21.40
C GLY A 29 -0.22 16.08 -21.97
N HIS A 30 0.30 15.39 -22.99
CA HIS A 30 -0.42 14.28 -23.61
C HIS A 30 -0.53 13.11 -22.63
N ILE A 31 -1.75 12.84 -22.16
CA ILE A 31 -2.06 11.74 -21.25
C ILE A 31 -3.13 10.85 -21.90
N GLU A 32 -2.85 9.56 -21.94
CA GLU A 32 -3.80 8.54 -22.36
C GLU A 32 -4.64 8.02 -21.19
N GLY A 33 -5.89 7.63 -21.44
CA GLY A 33 -6.79 7.11 -20.41
C GLY A 33 -6.28 5.85 -19.70
N LYS A 34 -5.44 5.05 -20.38
CA LYS A 34 -4.78 3.89 -19.77
C LYS A 34 -3.88 4.28 -18.59
N ASN A 35 -3.22 5.43 -18.65
CA ASN A 35 -2.35 5.91 -17.57
C ASN A 35 -3.18 6.29 -16.33
N VAL A 36 -4.35 6.91 -16.54
CA VAL A 36 -5.29 7.21 -15.45
C VAL A 36 -5.83 5.92 -14.85
N PHE A 37 -6.27 4.96 -15.68
CA PHE A 37 -6.71 3.65 -15.22
C PHE A 37 -5.63 2.94 -14.38
N TYR A 38 -4.40 2.88 -14.88
CA TYR A 38 -3.29 2.26 -14.17
C TYR A 38 -2.94 3.01 -12.89
N TRP A 39 -3.04 4.34 -12.86
CA TRP A 39 -2.82 5.08 -11.63
C TRP A 39 -3.79 4.64 -10.53
N PHE A 40 -5.09 4.47 -10.82
CA PHE A 40 -6.08 3.97 -9.86
C PHE A 40 -5.82 2.51 -9.46
N GLN A 41 -5.48 1.64 -10.41
CA GLN A 41 -5.07 0.26 -10.14
C GLN A 41 -3.86 0.20 -9.20
N ASN A 42 -2.83 0.98 -9.50
CA ASN A 42 -1.57 1.01 -8.77
C ASN A 42 -1.76 1.59 -7.36
N HIS A 43 -2.66 2.55 -7.18
CA HIS A 43 -3.02 3.07 -5.86
C HIS A 43 -3.62 1.98 -4.95
N LYS A 44 -4.55 1.17 -5.48
CA LYS A 44 -5.10 0.02 -4.73
C LYS A 44 -4.04 -1.05 -4.46
N ALA A 45 -3.14 -1.29 -5.43
CA ALA A 45 -2.04 -2.24 -5.24
C ALA A 45 -1.12 -1.78 -4.10
N ARG A 46 -0.75 -0.50 -4.07
CA ARG A 46 0.09 0.09 -3.01
C ARG A 46 -0.56 0.01 -1.63
N GLN A 47 -1.89 0.25 -1.54
CA GLN A 47 -2.63 0.08 -0.29
C GLN A 47 -2.59 -1.36 0.21
N ARG A 48 -2.84 -2.33 -0.68
CA ARG A 48 -2.76 -3.76 -0.34
C ARG A 48 -1.35 -4.18 0.06
N GLN A 49 -0.33 -3.69 -0.63
CA GLN A 49 1.07 -3.97 -0.31
C GLN A 49 1.47 -3.40 1.05
N LYS A 50 1.07 -2.15 1.35
CA LYS A 50 1.32 -1.54 2.66
C LYS A 50 0.66 -2.35 3.78
N GLN A 51 -0.59 -2.76 3.59
CA GLN A 51 -1.32 -3.59 4.56
C GLN A 51 -0.65 -4.96 4.77
N LYS A 52 -0.15 -5.60 3.70
CA LYS A 52 0.63 -6.83 3.79
C LYS A 52 1.96 -6.61 4.52
N GLN A 53 2.65 -5.50 4.25
CA GLN A 53 3.92 -5.19 4.90
C GLN A 53 3.74 -4.87 6.39
N ASP A 54 2.68 -4.14 6.76
CA ASP A 54 2.32 -3.86 8.15
C ASP A 54 1.94 -5.15 8.88
N ASN A 55 1.17 -6.03 8.23
CA ASN A 55 0.82 -7.34 8.76
C ASN A 55 2.07 -8.23 8.97
N MET A 56 2.97 -8.30 7.99
CA MET A 56 4.23 -9.03 8.10
C MET A 56 5.13 -8.43 9.20
N ALA A 57 5.20 -7.11 9.31
CA ALA A 57 5.96 -6.44 10.38
C ALA A 57 5.33 -6.68 11.77
N TYR A 58 4.01 -6.84 11.85
CA TYR A 58 3.32 -7.23 13.07
C TYR A 58 3.64 -8.69 13.46
N PHE A 59 3.52 -9.63 12.51
CA PHE A 59 3.89 -11.03 12.76
C PHE A 59 5.36 -11.21 13.09
N ASN A 60 6.26 -10.52 12.38
CA ASN A 60 7.68 -10.56 12.72
C ASN A 60 7.95 -10.04 14.13
N ARG A 61 7.24 -9.00 14.59
CA ARG A 61 7.35 -8.53 15.98
C ARG A 61 6.80 -9.53 17.01
N LEU A 62 5.73 -10.25 16.68
CA LEU A 62 5.21 -11.32 17.53
C LEU A 62 6.18 -12.50 17.62
N LEU A 63 6.80 -12.88 16.51
CA LEU A 63 7.75 -14.00 16.43
C LEU A 63 9.13 -13.64 17.00
N HIS A 64 9.59 -12.39 16.83
CA HIS A 64 10.86 -11.88 17.34
C HIS A 64 10.70 -11.12 18.66
N ARG A 65 9.62 -11.37 19.40
CA ARG A 65 9.57 -10.97 20.81
C ARG A 65 10.81 -11.56 21.47
N PRO A 66 11.70 -10.73 22.07
CA PRO A 66 12.88 -11.28 22.73
C PRO A 66 12.34 -12.20 23.82
N HIS A 67 12.59 -13.50 23.68
CA HIS A 67 12.41 -14.41 24.78
C HIS A 67 13.16 -13.77 25.95
N PRO A 68 12.52 -13.55 27.12
CA PRO A 68 13.28 -13.11 28.29
C PRO A 68 14.44 -14.08 28.42
N ILE A 69 15.66 -13.55 28.38
CA ILE A 69 16.88 -14.32 28.55
C ILE A 69 16.77 -14.89 29.97
N TYR A 70 16.20 -16.08 30.10
CA TYR A 70 16.31 -16.84 31.33
C TYR A 70 17.78 -17.20 31.43
N PRO A 71 18.48 -16.78 32.50
CA PRO A 71 19.86 -17.18 32.69
C PRO A 71 19.89 -18.71 32.75
N SER A 72 20.69 -19.32 31.89
CA SER A 72 20.92 -20.76 31.89
C SER A 72 21.31 -21.20 33.31
N PRO A 73 20.71 -22.28 33.86
CA PRO A 73 21.03 -22.74 35.20
C PRO A 73 22.52 -23.09 35.29
N PRO A 74 23.19 -22.81 36.43
CA PRO A 74 24.60 -23.05 36.59
C PRO A 74 24.90 -24.54 36.45
N ILE A 75 25.85 -24.87 35.57
CA ILE A 75 26.39 -26.23 35.45
C ILE A 75 27.26 -26.48 36.67
N TYR A 76 26.81 -27.33 37.58
CA TYR A 76 27.63 -27.81 38.68
C TYR A 76 28.51 -28.96 38.18
N PRO A 77 29.84 -28.90 38.38
CA PRO A 77 30.73 -30.01 38.05
C PRO A 77 30.51 -31.19 39.00
N ASN A 78 30.72 -32.39 38.45
CA ASN A 78 30.51 -33.71 39.06
C ASN A 78 31.53 -34.02 40.16
#